data_AF-A0AAJ0SLA6-F1
#
_entry.id   AF-A0AAJ0SLA6-F1
#
_cell.length_a   1.000
_cell.length_b   1.000
_cell.length_c   1.000
_cell.angle_alpha   90.00
_cell.angle_beta   90.00
_cell.angle_gamma   90.00
#
_symmetry.space_group_name_H-M   'P 1'
#
loop_
_entity.id
_entity.type
_entity.pdbx_description
1 polymer ?
#
loop_
_entity_poly.entity_id
_entity_poly.type
_entity_poly.pdbx_seq_one_letter_code
_entity_poly.pdbx_strand_id
1 'polypeptide(L)'
;MKIGIIGIGNITLELATRSALFGYEVLISNPRGTNVLKELTCHIGKDVKLVPMEKAAQAELIILFLNREDLENALRILPDMKGKIILHTNNPIFNLNEILDITSGPSSSDLVASLLPDCFIVKLFNPLHCLTGSKYQSKDRTKIFFTTENHKVKKNVKTYLDTLNFTPIELTDLKKLNT
;
A
#
# COMPACT_ATOMS: atom_id res chain seq x y z
N MET A 1 -16.14 1.35 4.80
CA MET A 1 -14.76 1.35 5.33
C MET A 1 -14.04 2.59 4.83
N LYS A 2 -13.20 3.21 5.67
CA LYS A 2 -12.30 4.29 5.25
C LYS A 2 -10.92 3.76 4.91
N ILE A 3 -10.31 4.29 3.85
CA ILE A 3 -8.96 3.97 3.41
C ILE A 3 -8.05 5.15 3.69
N GLY A 4 -7.04 4.96 4.52
CA GLY A 4 -5.98 5.94 4.75
C GLY A 4 -4.84 5.69 3.79
N ILE A 5 -4.29 6.72 3.16
CA ILE A 5 -3.09 6.62 2.32
C ILE A 5 -2.06 7.57 2.89
N ILE A 6 -0.91 7.04 3.27
CA ILE A 6 0.23 7.80 3.78
C ILE A 6 1.39 7.61 2.80
N GLY A 7 1.63 8.66 2.02
CA GLY A 7 2.63 8.70 0.96
C GLY A 7 2.11 8.27 -0.40
N ILE A 8 2.72 8.83 -1.45
CA ILE A 8 2.25 8.71 -2.83
C ILE A 8 3.24 7.97 -3.71
N GLY A 9 2.72 7.01 -4.47
CA GLY A 9 3.37 6.37 -5.60
C GLY A 9 2.31 5.83 -6.56
N ASN A 10 2.73 5.32 -7.72
CA ASN A 10 1.80 4.85 -8.76
C ASN A 10 0.78 3.83 -8.23
N ILE A 11 1.23 2.88 -7.40
CA ILE A 11 0.34 1.89 -6.80
C ILE A 11 -0.68 2.50 -5.84
N THR A 12 -0.29 3.49 -5.03
CA THR A 12 -1.21 4.07 -4.04
C THR A 12 -2.26 4.93 -4.71
N LEU A 13 -1.92 5.58 -5.83
CA LEU A 13 -2.88 6.30 -6.67
C LEU A 13 -3.86 5.35 -7.37
N GLU A 14 -3.39 4.21 -7.88
CA GLU A 14 -4.28 3.19 -8.45
C GLU A 14 -5.24 2.62 -7.40
N LEU A 15 -4.72 2.28 -6.21
CA LEU A 15 -5.53 1.82 -5.09
C LEU A 15 -6.52 2.90 -4.62
N ALA A 16 -6.12 4.17 -4.56
CA ALA A 16 -7.01 5.30 -4.25
C ALA A 16 -8.15 5.40 -5.25
N THR A 17 -7.81 5.32 -6.54
CA THR A 17 -8.76 5.49 -7.65
C THR A 17 -9.79 4.37 -7.66
N ARG A 18 -9.35 3.13 -7.56
CA ARG A 18 -10.24 1.98 -7.45
C ARG A 18 -11.07 2.05 -6.17
N SER A 19 -10.47 2.46 -5.05
CA SER A 19 -11.21 2.55 -3.79
C SER A 19 -12.37 3.54 -3.87
N ALA A 20 -12.13 4.72 -4.41
CA ALA A 20 -13.19 5.70 -4.65
C ALA A 20 -14.25 5.18 -5.64
N LEU A 21 -13.83 4.53 -6.73
CA LEU A 21 -14.76 3.94 -7.71
C LEU A 21 -15.72 2.92 -7.08
N PHE A 22 -15.25 2.15 -6.09
CA PHE A 22 -16.05 1.17 -5.36
C PHE A 22 -16.68 1.72 -4.06
N GLY A 23 -16.76 3.04 -3.91
CA GLY A 23 -17.53 3.72 -2.86
C GLY A 23 -16.85 3.79 -1.49
N TYR A 24 -15.54 3.55 -1.40
CA TYR A 24 -14.79 3.80 -0.18
C TYR A 24 -14.42 5.29 -0.04
N GLU A 25 -14.52 5.82 1.17
CA GLU A 25 -13.93 7.13 1.48
C GLU A 25 -12.41 7.00 1.58
N VAL A 26 -11.68 7.79 0.81
CA VAL A 26 -10.21 7.74 0.74
C VAL A 26 -9.62 9.02 1.32
N LEU A 27 -8.76 8.87 2.31
CA LEU A 27 -8.07 9.95 3.00
C LEU A 27 -6.58 9.89 2.65
N ILE A 28 -6.12 10.85 1.86
CA ILE A 28 -4.74 10.89 1.35
C ILE A 28 -3.93 11.93 2.11
N SER A 29 -2.78 11.50 2.60
CA SER A 29 -1.74 12.36 3.15
C SER A 29 -0.40 12.06 2.50
N ASN A 30 0.42 13.09 2.33
CA ASN A 30 1.79 12.94 1.83
C ASN A 30 2.72 13.83 2.67
N PRO A 31 3.68 13.26 3.41
CA PRO A 31 4.59 14.05 4.25
C PRO A 31 5.42 15.07 3.45
N ARG A 32 5.65 14.83 2.15
CA ARG A 32 6.34 15.76 1.23
C ARG A 32 5.43 16.87 0.69
N GLY A 33 4.21 17.00 1.22
CA GLY A 33 3.22 17.99 0.81
C GLY A 33 2.23 17.47 -0.23
N THR A 34 1.06 18.12 -0.30
CA THR A 34 -0.09 17.68 -1.10
C THR A 34 -0.47 18.63 -2.24
N ASN A 35 0.30 19.71 -2.46
CA ASN A 35 -0.04 20.74 -3.46
C ASN A 35 -0.21 20.16 -4.87
N VAL A 36 0.71 19.28 -5.28
CA VAL A 36 0.69 18.62 -6.60
C VAL A 36 -0.44 17.59 -6.71
N LEU A 37 -1.06 17.20 -5.59
CA LEU A 37 -2.12 16.20 -5.55
C LEU A 37 -3.53 16.81 -5.64
N LYS A 38 -3.67 18.14 -5.51
CA LYS A 38 -4.99 18.80 -5.50
C LYS A 38 -5.76 18.52 -6.79
N GLU A 39 -5.13 18.78 -7.93
CA GLU A 39 -5.75 18.52 -9.23
C GLU A 39 -6.01 17.03 -9.44
N LEU A 40 -5.06 16.17 -9.08
CA LEU A 40 -5.20 14.73 -9.23
C LEU A 40 -6.37 14.17 -8.40
N THR A 41 -6.49 14.58 -7.14
CA THR A 41 -7.58 14.11 -6.26
C THR A 41 -8.96 14.58 -6.73
N CYS A 42 -9.07 15.80 -7.28
CA CYS A 42 -10.30 16.26 -7.93
C CYS A 42 -10.73 15.37 -9.10
N HIS A 43 -9.77 14.84 -9.89
CA HIS A 43 -10.07 13.94 -11.00
C HIS A 43 -10.44 12.52 -10.55
N ILE A 44 -9.91 12.06 -9.41
CA ILE A 44 -10.21 10.71 -8.91
C ILE A 44 -11.68 10.61 -8.43
N GLY A 45 -12.16 11.61 -7.69
CA GLY A 45 -13.56 11.66 -7.27
C GLY A 45 -13.81 12.37 -5.95
N LYS A 46 -15.07 12.73 -5.72
CA LYS A 46 -15.53 13.50 -4.55
C LYS A 46 -15.25 12.84 -3.19
N ASP A 47 -15.07 11.51 -3.18
CA ASP A 47 -14.87 10.72 -1.96
C ASP A 47 -13.38 10.58 -1.60
N VAL A 48 -12.49 11.25 -2.36
CA VAL A 48 -11.06 11.37 -2.07
C VAL A 48 -10.76 12.73 -1.43
N LYS A 49 -10.13 12.72 -0.26
CA LYS A 49 -9.81 13.94 0.50
C LYS A 49 -8.34 14.00 0.83
N LEU A 50 -7.74 15.16 0.59
CA LEU A 50 -6.40 15.49 1.11
C LEU A 50 -6.52 15.87 2.58
N VAL A 51 -5.78 15.21 3.46
CA VAL A 51 -5.86 15.40 4.91
C VAL A 51 -4.48 15.38 5.59
N PRO A 52 -4.37 15.91 6.82
CA PRO A 52 -3.21 15.67 7.68
C PRO A 52 -2.97 14.18 7.92
N MET A 53 -1.72 13.79 8.19
CA MET A 53 -1.30 12.39 8.29
C MET A 53 -2.03 11.66 9.41
N GLU A 54 -2.24 12.33 10.54
CA GLU A 54 -2.93 11.82 11.72
C GLU A 54 -4.38 11.44 11.39
N LYS A 55 -5.03 12.20 10.50
CA LYS A 55 -6.40 11.93 10.06
C LYS A 55 -6.46 10.76 9.07
N ALA A 56 -5.47 10.61 8.19
CA ALA A 56 -5.36 9.44 7.33
C ALA A 56 -5.12 8.16 8.16
N ALA A 57 -4.31 8.25 9.22
CA ALA A 57 -3.98 7.14 10.11
C ALA A 57 -5.18 6.62 10.94
N GLN A 58 -6.24 7.42 11.11
CA GLN A 58 -7.47 6.98 11.79
C GLN A 58 -8.30 5.97 10.99
N ALA A 59 -8.02 5.81 9.69
CA ALA A 59 -8.70 4.84 8.83
C ALA A 59 -8.59 3.40 9.35
N GLU A 60 -9.48 2.52 8.91
CA GLU A 60 -9.46 1.10 9.31
C GLU A 60 -8.32 0.32 8.62
N LEU A 61 -8.06 0.70 7.37
CA LEU A 61 -7.01 0.15 6.52
C LEU A 61 -6.13 1.30 6.03
N ILE A 62 -4.83 1.19 6.28
CA ILE A 62 -3.84 2.19 5.86
C ILE A 62 -2.96 1.61 4.77
N ILE A 63 -2.84 2.33 3.66
CA ILE A 63 -1.86 2.08 2.60
C ILE A 63 -0.64 2.96 2.89
N LEU A 64 0.50 2.33 3.14
CA LEU A 64 1.75 2.99 3.49
C LEU A 64 2.74 2.93 2.31
N PHE A 65 3.23 4.09 1.89
CA PHE A 65 4.25 4.24 0.87
C PHE A 65 5.23 5.35 1.25
N LEU A 66 6.25 5.01 2.03
CA LEU A 66 7.31 5.96 2.43
C LEU A 66 8.68 5.36 2.12
N ASN A 67 9.67 6.23 1.89
CA ASN A 67 11.06 5.80 1.83
C ASN A 67 11.47 5.21 3.18
N ARG A 68 12.40 4.25 3.17
CA ARG A 68 12.91 3.61 4.39
C ARG A 68 13.41 4.65 5.41
N GLU A 69 14.15 5.64 4.95
CA GLU A 69 14.72 6.73 5.76
C GLU A 69 13.65 7.62 6.44
N ASP A 70 12.45 7.71 5.86
CA ASP A 70 11.36 8.54 6.35
C ASP A 70 10.48 7.79 7.38
N LEU A 71 10.55 6.45 7.43
CA LEU A 71 9.63 5.61 8.20
C LEU A 71 9.64 5.92 9.70
N GLU A 72 10.82 5.99 10.32
CA GLU A 72 10.93 6.16 11.77
C GLU A 72 10.33 7.49 12.22
N ASN A 73 10.66 8.58 11.52
CA ASN A 73 10.15 9.91 11.84
C ASN A 73 8.65 10.04 11.57
N ALA A 74 8.17 9.49 10.45
CA ALA A 74 6.77 9.59 10.08
C ALA A 74 5.85 8.72 10.96
N LEU A 75 6.28 7.50 11.32
CA LEU A 75 5.43 6.58 12.08
C LEU A 75 5.38 6.92 13.57
N ARG A 76 6.43 7.55 14.13
CA ARG A 76 6.47 7.97 15.55
C ARG A 76 5.41 8.99 15.94
N ILE A 77 4.98 9.82 15.00
CA ILE A 77 4.03 10.91 15.24
C ILE A 77 2.57 10.49 14.99
N LEU A 78 2.35 9.24 14.55
CA LEU A 78 1.01 8.73 14.32
C LEU A 78 0.24 8.53 15.63
N PRO A 79 -1.10 8.63 15.59
CA PRO A 79 -1.95 8.26 16.72
C PRO A 79 -1.86 6.75 17.01
N ASP A 80 -2.64 6.26 17.99
CA ASP A 80 -2.73 4.83 18.26
C ASP A 80 -3.12 4.04 17.00
N MET A 81 -2.25 3.11 16.61
CA MET A 81 -2.38 2.26 15.42
C MET A 81 -2.79 0.82 15.78
N LYS A 82 -3.09 0.53 17.04
CA LYS A 82 -3.40 -0.83 17.49
C LYS A 82 -4.52 -1.48 16.68
N GLY A 83 -4.26 -2.70 16.20
CA GLY A 83 -5.21 -3.52 15.44
C GLY A 83 -5.49 -3.03 14.01
N LYS A 84 -4.81 -1.99 13.53
CA LYS A 84 -4.95 -1.49 12.16
C LYS A 84 -4.32 -2.43 11.14
N ILE A 85 -4.88 -2.47 9.94
CA ILE A 85 -4.28 -3.19 8.79
C ILE A 85 -3.40 -2.22 8.03
N ILE A 86 -2.11 -2.52 7.90
CA ILE A 86 -1.15 -1.71 7.13
C ILE A 86 -0.78 -2.45 5.86
N LEU A 87 -1.26 -1.97 4.72
CA LEU A 87 -0.82 -2.37 3.40
C LEU A 87 0.47 -1.62 3.06
N HIS A 88 1.61 -2.26 3.30
CA HIS A 88 2.92 -1.70 2.99
C HIS A 88 3.24 -1.90 1.50
N THR A 89 3.38 -0.81 0.76
CA THR A 89 3.46 -0.82 -0.72
C THR A 89 4.77 -0.29 -1.27
N ASN A 90 5.69 0.16 -0.41
CA ASN A 90 7.02 0.59 -0.84
C ASN A 90 7.83 -0.65 -1.27
N ASN A 91 8.28 -0.68 -2.52
CA ASN A 91 9.29 -1.62 -3.01
C ASN A 91 10.57 -0.82 -3.22
N PRO A 92 11.74 -1.33 -2.80
CA PRO A 92 13.00 -0.67 -3.12
C PRO A 92 13.11 -0.54 -4.64
N ILE A 93 13.21 0.70 -5.13
CA ILE A 93 13.41 0.96 -6.55
C ILE A 93 14.91 0.82 -6.80
N PHE A 94 15.26 -0.25 -7.49
CA PHE A 94 16.59 -0.71 -7.88
C PHE A 94 17.60 0.42 -8.13
N ASN A 95 18.33 0.79 -7.08
CA ASN A 95 19.67 1.36 -7.17
C ASN A 95 20.65 0.25 -6.74
N LEU A 96 21.78 0.09 -7.43
CA LEU A 96 22.71 -1.02 -7.18
C LEU A 96 23.35 -0.97 -5.77
N ASN A 97 23.44 0.22 -5.18
CA ASN A 97 23.94 0.42 -3.81
C ASN A 97 22.88 0.01 -2.76
N GLU A 98 21.59 0.19 -3.04
CA GLU A 98 20.48 -0.27 -2.20
C GLU A 98 20.37 -1.80 -2.19
N ILE A 99 20.78 -2.50 -3.26
CA ILE A 99 20.84 -3.97 -3.28
C ILE A 99 21.82 -4.49 -2.22
N LEU A 100 22.98 -3.85 -2.09
CA LEU A 100 24.01 -4.23 -1.11
C LEU A 100 23.55 -4.00 0.34
N ASP A 101 22.70 -2.99 0.59
CA ASP A 101 22.11 -2.74 1.90
C ASP A 101 20.92 -3.67 2.22
N ILE A 102 20.10 -4.03 1.21
CA ILE A 102 19.00 -4.99 1.36
C ILE A 102 19.53 -6.40 1.72
N THR A 103 20.74 -6.75 1.26
CA THR A 103 21.38 -8.03 1.63
C THR A 103 21.98 -8.05 3.03
N SER A 104 22.01 -6.90 3.72
CA SER A 104 22.78 -6.70 4.96
C SER A 104 21.92 -6.36 6.18
N GLY A 105 20.60 -6.20 6.02
CA GLY A 105 19.72 -5.76 7.11
C GLY A 105 18.24 -6.12 6.94
N PRO A 106 17.40 -5.84 7.96
CA PRO A 106 15.97 -6.12 7.93
C PRO A 106 15.29 -5.32 6.82
N SER A 107 14.30 -5.92 6.15
CA SER A 107 13.57 -5.29 5.06
C SER A 107 12.83 -4.03 5.55
N SER A 108 12.40 -3.17 4.62
CA SER A 108 11.54 -2.02 4.99
C SER A 108 10.22 -2.46 5.62
N SER A 109 9.71 -3.66 5.28
CA SER A 109 8.50 -4.20 5.92
C SER A 109 8.76 -4.67 7.35
N ASP A 110 9.94 -5.24 7.62
CA ASP A 110 10.36 -5.63 8.96
C ASP A 110 10.54 -4.41 9.86
N LEU A 111 11.08 -3.32 9.30
CA LEU A 111 11.16 -2.03 10.01
C LEU A 111 9.77 -1.46 10.32
N VAL A 112 8.82 -1.52 9.37
CA VAL A 112 7.43 -1.10 9.66
C VAL A 112 6.82 -1.96 10.76
N ALA A 113 7.04 -3.28 10.73
CA ALA A 113 6.54 -4.20 11.75
C ALA A 113 7.15 -3.92 13.14
N SER A 114 8.44 -3.56 13.21
CA SER A 114 9.07 -3.21 14.48
C SER A 114 8.58 -1.87 15.04
N LEU A 115 8.29 -0.89 14.17
CA LEU A 115 7.76 0.42 14.55
C LEU A 115 6.27 0.37 14.92
N LEU A 116 5.52 -0.59 14.39
CA LEU A 116 4.08 -0.77 14.60
C LEU A 116 3.75 -2.20 15.05
N PRO A 117 4.20 -2.64 16.24
CA PRO A 117 4.12 -4.05 16.66
C PRO A 117 2.68 -4.55 16.87
N ASP A 118 1.76 -3.63 17.18
CA ASP A 118 0.34 -3.94 17.40
C ASP A 118 -0.52 -3.86 16.12
N CYS A 119 0.11 -3.64 14.96
CA CYS A 119 -0.54 -3.60 13.66
C CYS A 119 -0.48 -4.94 12.92
N PHE A 120 -1.36 -5.09 11.94
CA PHE A 120 -1.32 -6.19 11.00
C PHE A 120 -0.65 -5.74 9.70
N ILE A 121 0.64 -6.05 9.58
CA ILE A 121 1.43 -5.67 8.40
C ILE A 121 1.19 -6.66 7.26
N VAL A 122 0.90 -6.11 6.08
CA VAL A 122 0.66 -6.84 4.84
C VAL A 122 1.50 -6.18 3.77
N LYS A 123 2.49 -6.91 3.27
CA LYS A 123 3.34 -6.43 2.19
C LYS A 123 2.64 -6.68 0.87
N LEU A 124 2.30 -5.60 0.16
CA LEU A 124 1.85 -5.64 -1.23
C LEU A 124 3.02 -5.43 -2.20
N PHE A 125 3.00 -6.17 -3.30
CA PHE A 125 3.94 -6.02 -4.40
C PHE A 125 3.24 -5.35 -5.56
N ASN A 126 3.87 -4.31 -6.09
CA ASN A 126 3.31 -3.56 -7.21
C ASN A 126 3.41 -4.46 -8.43
N PRO A 127 2.33 -4.66 -9.19
CA PRO A 127 2.47 -5.25 -10.51
C PRO A 127 3.41 -4.34 -11.30
N LEU A 128 4.57 -4.88 -11.69
CA LEU A 128 5.42 -4.21 -12.66
C LEU A 128 4.60 -4.15 -13.94
N HIS A 129 4.01 -2.99 -14.23
CA HIS A 129 3.64 -2.69 -15.61
C HIS A 129 4.96 -2.62 -16.36
N CYS A 130 5.25 -3.64 -17.16
CA CYS A 130 6.37 -3.60 -18.08
C CYS A 130 6.17 -2.34 -18.93
N LEU A 131 7.09 -1.38 -18.85
CA LEU A 131 7.07 -0.12 -19.61
C LEU A 131 7.27 -0.33 -21.12
N THR A 132 7.10 -1.55 -21.61
CA THR A 132 7.00 -1.84 -23.04
C THR A 132 5.65 -1.31 -23.51
N GLY A 133 5.66 -0.27 -24.36
CA GLY A 133 4.49 0.47 -24.88
C GLY A 133 3.42 -0.32 -25.63
N SER A 134 3.27 -1.63 -25.40
CA SER A 134 2.09 -2.39 -25.75
C SER A 134 0.96 -2.03 -24.79
N LYS A 135 -0.14 -1.50 -25.33
CA LYS A 135 -1.46 -1.46 -24.67
C LYS A 135 -1.90 -2.90 -24.38
N TYR A 136 -1.36 -3.53 -23.34
CA TYR A 136 -1.81 -4.84 -22.90
C TYR A 136 -3.14 -4.64 -22.15
N GLN A 137 -4.21 -4.47 -22.92
CA GLN A 137 -5.58 -4.58 -22.44
C GLN A 137 -5.87 -6.06 -22.20
N SER A 138 -5.32 -6.57 -21.11
CA SER A 138 -5.74 -7.84 -20.54
C SER A 138 -7.24 -7.76 -20.25
N LYS A 139 -8.03 -8.69 -20.80
CA LYS A 139 -9.42 -8.92 -20.36
C LYS A 139 -9.47 -9.45 -18.91
N ASP A 140 -8.35 -9.95 -18.41
CA ASP A 140 -8.23 -10.49 -17.06
C ASP A 140 -7.97 -9.38 -16.05
N ARG A 141 -8.53 -9.55 -14.85
CA ARG A 141 -8.32 -8.67 -13.69
C ARG A 141 -6.84 -8.56 -13.37
N THR A 142 -6.38 -7.34 -13.11
CA THR A 142 -4.98 -7.07 -12.72
C THR A 142 -4.58 -7.97 -11.54
N LYS A 143 -3.54 -8.77 -11.69
CA LYS A 143 -3.00 -9.59 -10.59
C LYS A 143 -2.25 -8.68 -9.61
N ILE A 144 -2.46 -8.89 -8.32
CA ILE A 144 -1.72 -8.21 -7.26
C ILE A 144 -1.21 -9.26 -6.27
N PHE A 145 0.07 -9.17 -5.93
CA PHE A 145 0.70 -10.13 -5.04
C PHE A 145 0.84 -9.54 -3.64
N PHE A 146 0.71 -10.38 -2.63
CA PHE A 146 0.92 -9.96 -1.25
C PHE A 146 1.50 -11.07 -0.37
N THR A 147 2.04 -10.67 0.78
CA THR A 147 2.41 -11.57 1.87
C THR A 147 2.04 -10.94 3.21
N THR A 148 1.74 -11.77 4.20
CA THR A 148 1.50 -11.36 5.58
C THR A 148 1.81 -12.53 6.51
N GLU A 149 2.36 -12.22 7.69
CA GLU A 149 2.55 -13.21 8.75
C GLU A 149 1.27 -13.42 9.57
N ASN A 150 0.27 -12.53 9.44
CA ASN A 150 -0.93 -12.57 10.24
C ASN A 150 -2.14 -13.12 9.46
N HIS A 151 -2.49 -14.38 9.73
CA HIS A 151 -3.62 -15.04 9.08
C HIS A 151 -4.98 -14.40 9.38
N LYS A 152 -5.13 -13.62 10.46
CA LYS A 152 -6.41 -12.99 10.82
C LYS A 152 -6.88 -11.97 9.80
N VAL A 153 -5.95 -11.30 9.10
CA VAL A 153 -6.26 -10.24 8.13
C VAL A 153 -6.25 -10.71 6.68
N LYS A 154 -5.78 -11.93 6.41
CA LYS A 154 -5.69 -12.52 5.06
C LYS A 154 -7.03 -12.41 4.31
N LYS A 155 -8.13 -12.78 4.96
CA LYS A 155 -9.48 -12.70 4.35
C LYS A 155 -9.86 -11.25 4.05
N ASN A 156 -9.67 -10.33 4.99
CA ASN A 156 -10.01 -8.91 4.85
C ASN A 156 -9.25 -8.29 3.68
N VAL A 157 -7.95 -8.55 3.57
CA VAL A 157 -7.10 -8.06 2.47
C VAL A 157 -7.54 -8.64 1.13
N LYS A 158 -7.76 -9.96 1.05
CA LYS A 158 -8.23 -10.60 -0.18
C LYS A 158 -9.58 -10.00 -0.62
N THR A 159 -10.54 -9.87 0.28
CA THR A 159 -11.85 -9.26 -0.01
C THR A 159 -11.70 -7.81 -0.46
N TYR A 160 -10.88 -7.00 0.21
CA TYR A 160 -10.63 -5.62 -0.19
C TYR A 160 -10.06 -5.53 -1.61
N LEU A 161 -8.98 -6.27 -1.91
CA LEU A 161 -8.35 -6.27 -3.23
C LEU A 161 -9.27 -6.83 -4.32
N ASP A 162 -10.08 -7.84 -3.98
CA ASP A 162 -11.08 -8.41 -4.87
C ASP A 162 -12.16 -7.38 -5.24
N THR A 163 -12.70 -6.64 -4.27
CA THR A 163 -13.64 -5.54 -4.51
C THR A 163 -13.05 -4.49 -5.45
N LEU A 164 -11.75 -4.19 -5.31
CA LEU A 164 -11.04 -3.26 -6.21
C LEU A 164 -10.76 -3.83 -7.61
N ASN A 165 -11.35 -4.96 -7.97
CA ASN A 165 -11.17 -5.64 -9.24
C ASN A 165 -9.72 -6.10 -9.50
N PHE A 166 -8.99 -6.48 -8.45
CA PHE A 166 -7.72 -7.21 -8.59
C PHE A 166 -7.92 -8.72 -8.42
N THR A 167 -7.02 -9.51 -8.98
CA THR A 167 -6.85 -10.92 -8.58
C THR A 167 -5.78 -10.99 -7.48
N PRO A 168 -6.15 -11.11 -6.19
CA PRO A 168 -5.18 -11.18 -5.11
C PRO A 168 -4.52 -12.56 -5.02
N ILE A 169 -3.19 -12.58 -5.08
CA ILE A 169 -2.37 -13.80 -5.00
C ILE A 169 -1.44 -13.68 -3.79
N GLU A 170 -1.54 -14.60 -2.85
CA GLU A 170 -0.62 -14.65 -1.72
C GLU A 170 0.62 -15.45 -2.08
N LEU A 171 1.81 -14.91 -1.81
CA LEU A 171 3.06 -15.57 -2.20
C LEU A 171 3.28 -16.91 -1.46
N THR A 172 2.76 -17.04 -0.24
CA THR A 172 2.81 -18.31 0.50
C THR A 172 1.93 -19.39 -0.15
N ASP A 173 0.84 -19.00 -0.82
CA ASP A 173 -0.05 -19.92 -1.54
C ASP A 173 0.64 -20.44 -2.84
N LEU A 174 1.61 -19.70 -3.41
CA LEU A 174 2.37 -20.12 -4.59
C LEU A 174 3.32 -21.31 -4.34
N LYS A 175 3.77 -21.52 -3.10
CA LYS A 175 4.58 -22.71 -2.75
C LYS A 175 3.82 -24.02 -2.96
N LYS A 176 2.48 -24.00 -2.98
CA LYS A 176 1.62 -25.18 -3.14
C LYS A 176 1.26 -25.51 -4.59
N LEU A 177 1.62 -24.64 -5.54
CA LEU A 177 1.34 -24.86 -6.97
C LEU A 177 2.47 -25.61 -7.70
N ASN A 178 3.59 -25.87 -7.02
CA ASN A 178 4.77 -26.55 -7.57
C ASN A 178 5.04 -27.94 -6.93
N THR A 179 4.04 -28.50 -6.26
CA THR A 179 4.00 -29.88 -5.72
C THR A 179 2.74 -30.55 -6.18
#